data_AF-A0A4S4M8G6-F1
#
_entry.id   AF-A0A4S4M8G6-F1
#
_cell.length_a   1.000
_cell.length_b   1.000
_cell.length_c   1.000
_cell.angle_alpha   90.00
_cell.angle_beta   90.00
_cell.angle_gamma   90.00
#
_symmetry.space_group_name_H-M   'P 1'
#
loop_
_entity.id
_entity.type
_entity.pdbx_description
1 polymer ?
#
loop_
_entity_poly.entity_id
_entity_poly.type
_entity_poly.pdbx_seq_one_letter_code
_entity_poly.pdbx_strand_id
1 'polypeptide(L)'
;MNTFLDQLYANVDQYATILSSVITDASKGKDKARQLRKMAEPDVVRVSTELHQQGGRVDIIYPRNLDVPEAEEMVLRTQGYVVYAQLPPISKQSQLNRKDLHARQFVRISGLGIPEFLEALQGIQAVRGCVVTQISPSTLSTWTVNYERGFPVLEISNRYFSSQEEARTSESVELGQHVDPMGILARFGQSHRGVHVVDNEVKYYERIVQLVKDSEIVSYRHVHPGFIRPGHLVEVQLGLCAVLAGRGKHVFLTKLRAICILSRKVENDFNNAALQRLKVASMEPLKKVKRKTGYESDEAEVEEEERRARLKLSGMGLGDDEPMCSQA
;
A
#
# COMPACT_ATOMS: atom_id res chain seq x y z
N MET A 1 -20.69 -9.58 -8.81
CA MET A 1 -19.41 -10.06 -8.25
C MET A 1 -19.18 -9.29 -6.96
N ASN A 2 -19.07 -9.96 -5.82
CA ASN A 2 -18.77 -9.31 -4.55
C ASN A 2 -17.28 -8.94 -4.56
N THR A 3 -16.93 -7.67 -4.42
CA THR A 3 -15.53 -7.19 -4.39
C THR A 3 -15.10 -6.82 -2.97
N PHE A 4 -13.79 -6.61 -2.74
CA PHE A 4 -13.31 -6.05 -1.47
C PHE A 4 -13.93 -4.68 -1.16
N LEU A 5 -14.22 -3.89 -2.19
CA LEU A 5 -14.92 -2.61 -2.01
C LEU A 5 -16.36 -2.81 -1.58
N ASP A 6 -17.06 -3.80 -2.11
CA ASP A 6 -18.43 -4.08 -1.67
C ASP A 6 -18.46 -4.51 -0.20
N GLN A 7 -17.46 -5.29 0.26
CA GLN A 7 -17.30 -5.59 1.68
C GLN A 7 -17.04 -4.32 2.51
N LEU A 8 -16.13 -3.45 2.07
CA LEU A 8 -15.82 -2.18 2.73
C LEU A 8 -17.07 -1.31 2.89
N TYR A 9 -17.82 -1.10 1.81
CA TYR A 9 -18.98 -0.22 1.81
C TYR A 9 -20.25 -0.84 2.38
N ALA A 10 -20.33 -2.17 2.50
CA ALA A 10 -21.41 -2.83 3.22
C ALA A 10 -21.26 -2.72 4.75
N ASN A 11 -20.04 -2.44 5.25
CA ASN A 11 -19.74 -2.39 6.68
C ASN A 11 -19.00 -1.09 7.04
N VAL A 12 -19.47 0.04 6.49
CA VAL A 12 -18.82 1.36 6.64
C VAL A 12 -18.56 1.71 8.09
N ASP A 13 -19.55 1.58 8.97
CA ASP A 13 -19.43 2.00 10.37
C ASP A 13 -18.31 1.25 11.11
N GLN A 14 -18.19 -0.05 10.85
CA GLN A 14 -17.13 -0.88 11.43
C GLN A 14 -15.75 -0.40 10.97
N TYR A 15 -15.56 -0.23 9.67
CA TYR A 15 -14.26 0.15 9.10
C TYR A 15 -13.91 1.62 9.37
N ALA A 16 -14.91 2.50 9.44
CA ALA A 16 -14.75 3.90 9.86
C ALA A 16 -14.26 3.98 11.32
N THR A 17 -14.82 3.17 12.22
CA THR A 17 -14.37 3.09 13.62
C THR A 17 -12.91 2.66 13.72
N ILE A 18 -12.51 1.65 12.95
CA ILE A 18 -11.13 1.16 12.91
C ILE A 18 -10.20 2.26 12.38
N LEU A 19 -10.59 2.95 11.31
CA LEU A 19 -9.79 4.01 10.74
C LEU A 19 -9.63 5.19 11.71
N SER A 20 -10.71 5.65 12.36
CA SER A 20 -10.63 6.75 13.35
C SER A 20 -9.68 6.42 14.51
N SER A 21 -9.74 5.18 15.02
CA SER A 21 -8.79 4.70 16.04
C SER A 21 -7.34 4.78 15.53
N VAL A 22 -7.08 4.28 14.32
CA VAL A 22 -5.75 4.29 13.71
C VAL A 22 -5.22 5.72 13.50
N ILE A 23 -6.03 6.66 12.99
CA ILE A 23 -5.62 8.06 12.81
C ILE A 23 -5.33 8.72 14.16
N THR A 24 -6.16 8.44 15.17
CA THR A 24 -6.02 9.00 16.52
C THR A 24 -4.71 8.54 17.17
N ASP A 25 -4.40 7.24 17.09
CA ASP A 25 -3.15 6.72 17.65
C ASP A 25 -1.93 7.20 16.88
N ALA A 26 -2.00 7.28 15.56
CA ALA A 26 -0.93 7.83 14.73
C ALA A 26 -0.67 9.33 14.99
N SER A 27 -1.64 10.04 15.59
CA SER A 27 -1.50 11.46 15.96
C SER A 27 -0.77 11.69 17.29
N LYS A 28 -0.68 10.67 18.14
CA LYS A 28 0.01 10.71 19.45
C LYS A 28 1.53 10.47 19.32
N GLY A 29 1.98 9.86 18.21
CA GLY A 29 3.39 9.52 17.99
C GLY A 29 4.30 10.73 17.71
N LYS A 30 5.55 10.66 18.18
CA LYS A 30 6.66 11.57 17.80
C LYS A 30 7.32 11.04 16.53
N ASP A 31 6.67 11.23 15.39
CA ASP A 31 7.18 10.72 14.11
C ASP A 31 7.79 11.83 13.26
N LYS A 32 8.73 11.46 12.38
CA LYS A 32 9.43 12.38 11.48
C LYS A 32 8.48 13.02 10.46
N ALA A 33 7.43 12.29 10.05
CA ALA A 33 6.39 12.79 9.16
C ALA A 33 5.18 13.32 9.94
N ARG A 34 4.75 14.54 9.63
CA ARG A 34 3.63 15.21 10.33
C ARG A 34 2.28 14.69 9.83
N GLN A 35 1.32 14.52 10.74
CA GLN A 35 -0.06 14.20 10.36
C GLN A 35 -0.68 15.36 9.57
N LEU A 36 -1.18 15.06 8.36
CA LEU A 36 -1.77 16.03 7.45
C LEU A 36 -2.95 16.78 8.08
N ARG A 37 -3.75 16.11 8.93
CA ARG A 37 -4.87 16.75 9.64
C ARG A 37 -4.45 17.94 10.51
N LYS A 38 -3.20 17.96 11.03
CA LYS A 38 -2.69 19.10 11.82
C LYS A 38 -2.53 20.35 10.97
N MET A 39 -2.45 20.21 9.64
CA MET A 39 -2.39 21.34 8.72
C MET A 39 -3.75 21.99 8.48
N ALA A 40 -4.85 21.46 9.03
CA ALA A 40 -6.16 22.12 8.95
C ALA A 40 -6.16 23.47 9.67
N GLU A 41 -5.28 23.65 10.67
CA GLU A 41 -5.10 24.89 11.40
C GLU A 41 -4.15 25.83 10.64
N PRO A 42 -4.61 27.01 10.16
CA PRO A 42 -3.78 27.91 9.36
C PRO A 42 -2.52 28.39 10.08
N ASP A 43 -2.58 28.60 11.39
CA ASP A 43 -1.44 28.99 12.20
C ASP A 43 -0.36 27.91 12.25
N VAL A 44 -0.76 26.63 12.32
CA VAL A 44 0.17 25.50 12.25
C VAL A 44 0.87 25.48 10.90
N VAL A 45 0.13 25.67 9.79
CA VAL A 45 0.74 25.73 8.45
C VAL A 45 1.76 26.87 8.38
N ARG A 46 1.40 28.07 8.82
CA ARG A 46 2.28 29.25 8.76
C ARG A 46 3.58 29.05 9.54
N VAL A 47 3.55 28.40 10.70
CA VAL A 47 4.72 28.23 11.57
C VAL A 47 5.56 27.02 11.17
N SER A 48 4.94 26.00 10.58
CA SER A 48 5.61 24.72 10.29
C SER A 48 6.02 24.53 8.83
N THR A 49 5.82 25.54 7.97
CA THR A 49 6.14 25.45 6.55
C THR A 49 6.90 26.66 6.05
N GLU A 50 7.79 26.42 5.11
CA GLU A 50 8.39 27.43 4.25
C GLU A 50 8.15 27.06 2.78
N LEU A 51 8.17 28.05 1.90
CA LEU A 51 8.02 27.85 0.46
C LEU A 51 9.37 28.04 -0.20
N HIS A 52 9.80 27.05 -0.98
CA HIS A 52 11.03 27.10 -1.76
C HIS A 52 10.71 27.11 -3.24
N GLN A 53 11.06 28.21 -3.90
CA GLN A 53 10.89 28.34 -5.35
C GLN A 53 12.20 28.04 -6.06
N GLN A 54 12.15 27.10 -7.01
CA GLN A 54 13.24 26.79 -7.92
C GLN A 54 12.70 26.71 -9.35
N GLY A 55 13.04 27.70 -10.18
CA GLY A 55 12.47 27.83 -11.52
C GLY A 55 10.95 27.97 -11.49
N GLY A 56 10.24 27.11 -12.25
CA GLY A 56 8.79 27.06 -12.29
C GLY A 56 8.14 26.21 -11.19
N ARG A 57 8.90 25.71 -10.22
CA ARG A 57 8.39 24.84 -9.15
C ARG A 57 8.44 25.55 -7.80
N VAL A 58 7.38 25.38 -7.02
CA VAL A 58 7.27 25.83 -5.63
C VAL A 58 7.03 24.61 -4.76
N ASP A 59 8.06 24.24 -4.00
CA ASP A 59 8.00 23.15 -3.04
C ASP A 59 7.66 23.68 -1.65
N ILE A 60 6.96 22.85 -0.88
CA ILE A 60 6.67 23.12 0.53
C ILE A 60 7.68 22.34 1.36
N ILE A 61 8.48 23.07 2.13
CA ILE A 61 9.62 22.55 2.87
C ILE A 61 9.43 22.76 4.37
N TYR A 62 10.19 22.03 5.19
CA TYR A 62 10.33 22.36 6.60
C TYR A 62 11.02 23.73 6.77
N PRO A 63 10.73 24.48 7.86
CA PRO A 63 11.43 25.71 8.16
C PRO A 63 12.93 25.45 8.23
N ARG A 64 13.72 26.28 7.55
CA ARG A 64 15.16 26.01 7.42
C ARG A 64 15.83 26.10 8.77
N ASN A 65 16.56 25.05 9.12
CA ASN A 65 17.55 25.14 10.16
C ASN A 65 18.79 25.85 9.59
N LEU A 66 19.22 26.98 10.17
CA LEU A 66 20.39 27.71 9.70
C LEU A 66 21.67 26.86 9.72
N ASP A 67 21.69 25.78 10.52
CA ASP A 67 22.81 24.84 10.62
C ASP A 67 22.80 23.76 9.52
N VAL A 68 21.68 23.58 8.81
CA VAL A 68 21.53 22.61 7.71
C VAL A 68 21.25 23.37 6.41
N PRO A 69 22.23 23.47 5.50
CA PRO A 69 22.10 24.33 4.31
C PRO A 69 21.09 23.80 3.29
N GLU A 70 20.73 22.51 3.36
CA GLU A 70 19.82 21.85 2.44
C GLU A 70 18.37 22.00 2.88
N ALA A 71 17.52 22.44 1.95
CA ALA A 71 16.08 22.50 2.16
C ALA A 71 15.48 21.08 2.17
N GLU A 72 14.77 20.72 3.22
CA GLU A 72 14.10 19.42 3.36
C GLU A 72 12.62 19.54 2.99
N GLU A 73 12.16 18.71 2.04
CA GLU A 73 10.74 18.63 1.68
C GLU A 73 9.88 18.28 2.89
N MET A 74 8.77 18.99 3.06
CA MET A 74 7.79 18.63 4.09
C MET A 74 6.98 17.41 3.65
N VAL A 75 7.26 16.27 4.27
CA VAL A 75 6.51 15.02 4.07
C VAL A 75 5.39 14.90 5.12
N LEU A 76 4.16 14.89 4.63
CA LEU A 76 2.95 14.74 5.42
C LEU A 76 2.42 13.31 5.31
N ARG A 77 1.66 12.87 6.31
CA ARG A 77 1.03 11.54 6.29
C ARG A 77 -0.44 11.58 6.64
N THR A 78 -1.19 10.61 6.12
CA THR A 78 -2.59 10.37 6.48
C THR A 78 -2.93 8.90 6.25
N GLN A 79 -4.03 8.43 6.84
CA GLN A 79 -4.46 7.04 6.75
C GLN A 79 -5.82 6.96 6.06
N GLY A 80 -6.07 5.87 5.34
CA GLY A 80 -7.33 5.64 4.67
C GLY A 80 -7.39 4.28 3.99
N TYR A 81 -8.57 3.90 3.53
CA TYR A 81 -8.75 2.67 2.77
C TYR A 81 -8.44 2.90 1.29
N VAL A 82 -7.61 2.06 0.70
CA VAL A 82 -7.39 2.07 -0.76
C VAL A 82 -8.71 1.76 -1.44
N VAL A 83 -9.18 2.68 -2.28
CA VAL A 83 -10.37 2.46 -3.12
C VAL A 83 -10.00 2.22 -4.57
N TYR A 84 -8.86 2.76 -5.00
CA TYR A 84 -8.30 2.53 -6.32
C TYR A 84 -6.78 2.69 -6.28
N ALA A 85 -6.06 1.90 -7.07
CA ALA A 85 -4.61 1.99 -7.18
C ALA A 85 -4.15 1.59 -8.58
N GLN A 86 -3.20 2.34 -9.12
CA GLN A 86 -2.43 2.04 -10.31
C GLN A 86 -0.95 2.12 -9.93
N LEU A 87 -0.43 0.98 -9.47
CA LEU A 87 0.91 0.85 -8.92
C LEU A 87 1.73 -0.18 -9.73
N PRO A 88 3.06 -0.15 -9.66
CA PRO A 88 3.90 -1.18 -10.26
C PRO A 88 3.63 -2.58 -9.64
N PRO A 89 4.03 -3.68 -10.30
CA PRO A 89 4.82 -3.73 -11.52
C PRO A 89 3.95 -3.54 -12.75
N ILE A 90 4.50 -2.87 -13.77
CA ILE A 90 3.86 -2.81 -15.08
C ILE A 90 4.13 -4.14 -15.77
N SER A 91 3.08 -4.93 -16.00
CA SER A 91 3.19 -6.28 -16.57
C SER A 91 3.15 -6.29 -18.10
N LYS A 92 2.61 -5.23 -18.72
CA LYS A 92 2.54 -5.11 -20.17
C LYS A 92 2.87 -3.69 -20.61
N GLN A 93 3.66 -3.58 -21.69
CA GLN A 93 3.97 -2.29 -22.32
C GLN A 93 2.71 -1.51 -22.73
N SER A 94 1.62 -2.20 -23.08
CA SER A 94 0.34 -1.58 -23.45
C SER A 94 -0.35 -0.83 -22.30
N GLN A 95 0.07 -1.06 -21.05
CA GLN A 95 -0.38 -0.28 -19.89
C GLN A 95 0.30 1.10 -19.84
N LEU A 96 1.38 1.28 -20.59
CA LEU A 96 2.07 2.56 -20.76
C LEU A 96 1.66 3.15 -22.09
N ASN A 97 1.05 4.33 -22.06
CA ASN A 97 0.74 5.06 -23.26
C ASN A 97 2.05 5.61 -23.87
N ARG A 98 2.28 5.37 -25.17
CA ARG A 98 3.51 5.73 -25.92
C ARG A 98 3.84 7.24 -25.90
N LYS A 99 2.91 8.09 -25.46
CA LYS A 99 3.10 9.55 -25.37
C LYS A 99 3.31 10.05 -23.94
N ASP A 100 3.16 9.21 -22.93
CA ASP A 100 3.09 9.65 -21.54
C ASP A 100 4.40 9.37 -20.78
N LEU A 101 5.38 10.27 -20.94
CA LEU A 101 6.38 10.54 -19.89
C LEU A 101 5.70 10.86 -18.54
N HIS A 102 4.44 11.27 -18.60
CA HIS A 102 3.55 11.50 -17.46
C HIS A 102 2.97 10.22 -16.84
N ALA A 103 3.43 9.04 -17.25
CA ALA A 103 3.10 7.80 -16.56
C ALA A 103 3.39 7.93 -15.06
N ARG A 104 2.43 7.52 -14.23
CA ARG A 104 2.44 7.77 -12.79
C ARG A 104 1.98 6.56 -11.98
N GLN A 105 2.54 6.48 -10.79
CA GLN A 105 2.10 5.66 -9.68
C GLN A 105 0.97 6.43 -9.00
N PHE A 106 -0.21 5.83 -8.86
CA PHE A 106 -1.39 6.53 -8.37
C PHE A 106 -2.11 5.69 -7.31
N VAL A 107 -2.52 6.34 -6.23
CA VAL A 107 -3.40 5.74 -5.22
C VAL A 107 -4.52 6.73 -4.88
N ARG A 108 -5.72 6.18 -4.71
CA ARG A 108 -6.88 6.89 -4.18
C ARG A 108 -7.29 6.22 -2.88
N ILE A 109 -7.39 7.00 -1.81
CA ILE A 109 -7.85 6.52 -0.51
C ILE A 109 -9.12 7.24 -0.07
N SER A 110 -9.99 6.51 0.64
CA SER A 110 -11.20 7.04 1.26
C SER A 110 -11.08 7.00 2.78
N GLY A 111 -11.52 8.08 3.41
CA GLY A 111 -11.69 8.16 4.87
C GLY A 111 -13.06 7.67 5.36
N LEU A 112 -13.94 7.22 4.46
CA LEU A 112 -15.31 6.82 4.80
C LEU A 112 -16.11 7.91 5.53
N GLY A 113 -15.77 9.18 5.31
CA GLY A 113 -16.47 10.33 5.87
C GLY A 113 -16.14 10.68 7.32
N ILE A 114 -15.15 10.02 7.95
CA ILE A 114 -14.78 10.35 9.33
C ILE A 114 -14.16 11.77 9.43
N PRO A 115 -14.40 12.52 10.52
CA PRO A 115 -13.93 13.89 10.68
C PRO A 115 -12.40 14.04 10.54
N GLU A 116 -11.63 13.12 11.10
CA GLU A 116 -10.17 13.18 11.12
C GLU A 116 -9.56 13.11 9.72
N PHE A 117 -10.22 12.41 8.80
CA PHE A 117 -9.82 12.38 7.40
C PHE A 117 -10.26 13.64 6.66
N LEU A 118 -11.44 14.19 6.97
CA LEU A 118 -11.90 15.46 6.39
C LEU A 118 -10.97 16.61 6.78
N GLU A 119 -10.49 16.64 8.02
CA GLU A 119 -9.45 17.58 8.47
C GLU A 119 -8.16 17.45 7.65
N ALA A 120 -7.77 16.23 7.26
CA ALA A 120 -6.62 16.05 6.38
C ALA A 120 -6.85 16.69 4.99
N LEU A 121 -8.05 16.59 4.43
CA LEU A 121 -8.40 17.26 3.17
C LEU A 121 -8.41 18.79 3.33
N GLN A 122 -8.91 19.29 4.46
CA GLN A 122 -8.84 20.72 4.81
C GLN A 122 -7.39 21.18 4.94
N GLY A 123 -6.51 20.35 5.51
CA GLY A 123 -5.08 20.63 5.60
C GLY A 123 -4.41 20.84 4.24
N ILE A 124 -4.79 20.07 3.22
CA ILE A 124 -4.31 20.29 1.85
C ILE A 124 -4.77 21.66 1.33
N GLN A 125 -6.03 22.03 1.59
CA GLN A 125 -6.57 23.32 1.17
C GLN A 125 -5.87 24.50 1.89
N ALA A 126 -5.61 24.37 3.19
CA ALA A 126 -4.89 25.37 3.97
C ALA A 126 -3.46 25.57 3.47
N VAL A 127 -2.74 24.47 3.21
CA VAL A 127 -1.39 24.52 2.63
C VAL A 127 -1.40 25.13 1.22
N ARG A 128 -2.38 24.79 0.38
CA ARG A 128 -2.58 25.46 -0.92
C ARG A 128 -2.80 26.96 -0.74
N GLY A 129 -3.54 27.37 0.29
CA GLY A 129 -3.73 28.77 0.66
C GLY A 129 -2.42 29.52 0.88
N CYS A 130 -1.43 28.88 1.51
CA CYS A 130 -0.08 29.44 1.65
C CYS A 130 0.62 29.59 0.29
N VAL A 131 0.52 28.61 -0.60
CA VAL A 131 1.12 28.70 -1.95
C VAL A 131 0.50 29.85 -2.77
N VAL A 132 -0.79 30.12 -2.60
CA VAL A 132 -1.49 31.24 -3.26
C VAL A 132 -0.92 32.60 -2.83
N THR A 133 -0.24 32.71 -1.68
CA THR A 133 0.39 33.97 -1.28
C THR A 133 1.65 34.30 -2.11
N GLN A 134 2.27 33.30 -2.74
CA GLN A 134 3.45 33.49 -3.61
C GLN A 134 3.12 33.41 -5.10
N ILE A 135 2.09 32.67 -5.47
CA ILE A 135 1.65 32.49 -6.86
C ILE A 135 0.31 33.19 -7.06
N SER A 136 0.17 33.99 -8.12
CA SER A 136 -1.09 34.67 -8.41
C SER A 136 -2.28 33.68 -8.40
N PRO A 137 -3.35 33.95 -7.62
CA PRO A 137 -4.49 33.03 -7.47
C PRO A 137 -5.12 32.61 -8.80
N SER A 138 -5.13 33.50 -9.80
CA SER A 138 -5.69 33.24 -11.13
C SER A 138 -4.88 32.26 -11.97
N THR A 139 -3.64 31.98 -11.57
CA THR A 139 -2.71 31.10 -12.29
C THR A 139 -2.58 29.73 -11.64
N LEU A 140 -2.94 29.58 -10.35
CA LEU A 140 -2.89 28.31 -9.65
C LEU A 140 -4.17 27.50 -9.85
N SER A 141 -4.03 26.25 -10.30
CA SER A 141 -5.17 25.34 -10.48
C SER A 141 -5.97 25.20 -9.19
N THR A 142 -7.29 25.12 -9.31
CA THR A 142 -8.15 24.72 -8.20
C THR A 142 -7.83 23.27 -7.83
N TRP A 143 -7.59 23.01 -6.55
CA TRP A 143 -7.54 21.65 -6.04
C TRP A 143 -8.95 21.26 -5.57
N THR A 144 -9.49 20.20 -6.16
CA THR A 144 -10.87 19.77 -5.93
C THR A 144 -10.90 18.40 -5.27
N VAL A 145 -11.80 18.21 -4.32
CA VAL A 145 -12.04 16.90 -3.70
C VAL A 145 -12.93 16.08 -4.62
N ASN A 146 -12.50 14.86 -4.93
CA ASN A 146 -13.29 13.88 -5.66
C ASN A 146 -14.09 13.01 -4.68
N TYR A 147 -15.06 12.26 -5.20
CA TYR A 147 -15.91 11.38 -4.40
C TYR A 147 -15.95 9.97 -4.97
N GLU A 148 -15.97 8.97 -4.09
CA GLU A 148 -16.13 7.56 -4.41
C GLU A 148 -17.29 7.02 -3.57
N ARG A 149 -18.34 6.53 -4.22
CA ARG A 149 -19.59 6.07 -3.56
C ARG A 149 -20.14 7.04 -2.51
N GLY A 150 -20.06 8.35 -2.79
CA GLY A 150 -20.56 9.41 -1.92
C GLY A 150 -19.57 9.89 -0.84
N PHE A 151 -18.43 9.24 -0.67
CA PHE A 151 -17.41 9.65 0.30
C PHE A 151 -16.29 10.45 -0.37
N PRO A 152 -15.79 11.52 0.26
CA PRO A 152 -14.66 12.27 -0.27
C PRO A 152 -13.39 11.42 -0.23
N VAL A 153 -12.57 11.55 -1.28
CA VAL A 153 -11.34 10.77 -1.45
C VAL A 153 -10.13 11.66 -1.66
N LEU A 154 -8.98 11.16 -1.23
CA LEU A 154 -7.68 11.76 -1.50
C LEU A 154 -7.00 11.00 -2.64
N GLU A 155 -6.67 11.73 -3.69
CA GLU A 155 -5.88 11.24 -4.83
C GLU A 155 -4.44 11.70 -4.70
N ILE A 156 -3.49 10.76 -4.81
CA ILE A 156 -2.06 11.02 -4.63
C ILE A 156 -1.33 10.29 -5.74
N SER A 157 -0.35 10.95 -6.35
CA SER A 157 0.44 10.30 -7.39
C SER A 157 1.87 10.79 -7.45
N ASN A 158 2.75 9.97 -8.02
CA ASN A 158 4.08 10.40 -8.40
C ASN A 158 4.43 9.86 -9.78
N ARG A 159 5.10 10.67 -10.59
CA ARG A 159 5.53 10.25 -11.93
C ARG A 159 6.66 9.24 -11.83
N TYR A 160 6.72 8.30 -12.77
CA TYR A 160 7.85 7.37 -12.84
C TYR A 160 9.12 8.08 -13.33
N PHE A 161 9.00 9.10 -14.18
CA PHE A 161 10.14 9.76 -14.81
C PHE A 161 9.96 11.27 -14.80
N SER A 162 11.08 11.96 -14.67
CA SER A 162 11.22 13.39 -14.94
C SER A 162 11.77 13.59 -16.36
N SER A 163 11.55 14.75 -16.96
CA SER A 163 12.23 15.10 -18.21
C SER A 163 13.74 15.28 -17.95
N GLN A 164 14.56 15.18 -19.00
CA GLN A 164 16.00 15.46 -18.89
C GLN A 164 16.30 16.88 -18.39
N GLU A 165 15.43 17.84 -18.73
CA GLU A 165 15.57 19.24 -18.28
C GLU A 165 15.30 19.36 -16.77
N GLU A 166 14.23 18.74 -16.29
CA GLU A 166 13.87 18.73 -14.87
C GLU A 166 14.88 17.94 -14.02
N ALA A 167 15.46 16.88 -14.58
CA ALA A 167 16.43 16.03 -13.90
C ALA A 167 17.87 16.56 -13.98
N ARG A 168 18.12 17.71 -14.61
CA ARG A 168 19.48 18.19 -14.94
C ARG A 168 20.39 18.33 -13.72
N THR A 169 19.84 18.68 -12.56
CA THR A 169 20.57 18.86 -11.30
C THR A 169 20.37 17.70 -10.32
N SER A 170 19.68 16.64 -10.74
CA SER A 170 19.33 15.51 -9.89
C SER A 170 20.08 14.27 -10.32
N GLU A 171 20.49 13.47 -9.35
CA GLU A 171 21.10 12.17 -9.61
C GLU A 171 20.05 11.17 -10.12
N SER A 172 20.40 10.44 -11.17
CA SER A 172 19.58 9.34 -11.67
C SER A 172 19.66 8.17 -10.71
N VAL A 173 18.50 7.60 -10.36
CA VAL A 173 18.39 6.43 -9.50
C VAL A 173 17.84 5.27 -10.31
N GLU A 174 18.34 4.06 -10.07
CA GLU A 174 17.81 2.87 -10.73
C GLU A 174 16.43 2.50 -10.17
N LEU A 175 15.54 2.01 -11.04
CA LEU A 175 14.28 1.46 -10.61
C LEU A 175 14.54 0.15 -9.85
N GLY A 176 14.05 0.07 -8.61
CA GLY A 176 14.21 -1.13 -7.80
C GLY A 176 13.57 -2.37 -8.45
N GLN A 177 14.19 -3.54 -8.24
CA GLN A 177 13.73 -4.82 -8.83
C GLN A 177 12.27 -5.17 -8.46
N HIS A 178 11.78 -4.73 -7.30
CA HIS A 178 10.40 -4.93 -6.87
C HIS A 178 9.41 -3.95 -7.53
N VAL A 179 9.89 -2.88 -8.16
CA VAL A 179 9.09 -1.90 -8.90
C VAL A 179 9.03 -2.28 -10.39
N ASP A 180 10.17 -2.66 -10.97
CA ASP A 180 10.27 -3.03 -12.38
C ASP A 180 10.95 -4.39 -12.61
N PRO A 181 10.34 -5.50 -12.15
CA PRO A 181 10.93 -6.83 -12.23
C PRO A 181 11.20 -7.29 -13.68
N MET A 182 10.51 -6.70 -14.66
CA MET A 182 10.63 -7.07 -16.08
C MET A 182 11.45 -6.06 -16.91
N GLY A 183 11.98 -5.01 -16.29
CA GLY A 183 12.68 -3.92 -16.98
C GLY A 183 11.80 -3.13 -17.97
N ILE A 184 10.48 -3.20 -17.84
CA ILE A 184 9.52 -2.58 -18.75
C ILE A 184 9.54 -1.06 -18.57
N LEU A 185 9.51 -0.59 -17.33
CA LEU A 185 9.58 0.84 -17.02
C LEU A 185 10.95 1.40 -17.42
N ALA A 186 12.04 0.72 -17.08
CA ALA A 186 13.40 1.14 -17.44
C ALA A 186 13.57 1.32 -18.96
N ARG A 187 13.15 0.33 -19.76
CA ARG A 187 13.16 0.43 -21.23
C ARG A 187 12.26 1.55 -21.76
N PHE A 188 11.11 1.76 -21.11
CA PHE A 188 10.19 2.84 -21.48
C PHE A 188 10.83 4.22 -21.25
N GLY A 189 11.43 4.44 -20.08
CA GLY A 189 12.15 5.68 -19.75
C GLY A 189 13.26 5.97 -20.76
N GLN A 190 14.11 4.98 -21.06
CA GLN A 190 15.16 5.08 -22.07
C GLN A 190 14.62 5.47 -23.45
N SER A 191 13.54 4.82 -23.89
CA SER A 191 12.94 5.07 -25.21
C SER A 191 12.32 6.46 -25.36
N HIS A 192 11.91 7.10 -24.26
CA HIS A 192 11.22 8.39 -24.26
C HIS A 192 12.03 9.51 -23.58
N ARG A 193 13.33 9.32 -23.33
CA ARG A 193 14.20 10.29 -22.64
C ARG A 193 13.70 10.69 -21.24
N GLY A 194 13.08 9.76 -20.54
CA GLY A 194 12.69 9.92 -19.14
C GLY A 194 13.82 9.50 -18.21
N VAL A 195 14.06 10.29 -17.16
CA VAL A 195 15.07 10.02 -16.13
C VAL A 195 14.36 9.73 -14.82
N HIS A 196 14.66 8.59 -14.19
CA HIS A 196 14.17 8.29 -12.84
C HIS A 196 15.14 8.91 -11.84
N VAL A 197 14.65 9.80 -10.99
CA VAL A 197 15.45 10.47 -9.95
C VAL A 197 14.84 10.23 -8.58
N VAL A 198 15.54 10.61 -7.50
CA VAL A 198 15.05 10.48 -6.11
C VAL A 198 13.63 11.06 -5.94
N ASP A 199 13.32 12.18 -6.58
CA ASP A 199 11.98 12.81 -6.53
C ASP A 199 10.87 11.94 -7.16
N ASN A 200 11.20 10.90 -7.93
CA ASN A 200 10.26 9.97 -8.56
C ASN A 200 10.09 8.66 -7.77
N GLU A 201 10.91 8.43 -6.75
CA GLU A 201 10.86 7.22 -5.93
C GLU A 201 9.57 7.21 -5.08
N VAL A 202 8.94 6.03 -4.99
CA VAL A 202 7.85 5.75 -4.04
C VAL A 202 8.24 4.50 -3.27
N LYS A 203 8.18 4.58 -1.94
CA LYS A 203 8.54 3.47 -1.06
C LYS A 203 7.30 2.69 -0.62
N TYR A 204 7.44 1.36 -0.55
CA TYR A 204 6.33 0.44 -0.27
C TYR A 204 6.63 -0.42 0.94
N TYR A 205 5.76 -0.34 1.95
CA TYR A 205 5.93 -1.00 3.24
C TYR A 205 4.69 -1.77 3.68
N GLU A 206 4.90 -2.67 4.63
CA GLU A 206 3.85 -3.28 5.42
C GLU A 206 4.26 -3.27 6.89
N ARG A 207 3.31 -2.87 7.74
CA ARG A 207 3.45 -2.93 9.19
C ARG A 207 3.26 -4.37 9.66
N ILE A 208 4.21 -4.87 10.44
CA ILE A 208 4.15 -6.14 11.12
C ILE A 208 3.98 -5.85 12.60
N VAL A 209 2.96 -6.45 13.21
CA VAL A 209 2.71 -6.38 14.66
C VAL A 209 2.99 -7.76 15.24
N GLN A 210 3.92 -7.83 16.20
CA GLN A 210 4.25 -9.04 16.93
C GLN A 210 3.91 -8.86 18.40
N LEU A 211 3.15 -9.80 18.97
CA LEU A 211 2.88 -9.83 20.41
C LEU A 211 4.02 -10.56 21.12
N VAL A 212 4.78 -9.84 21.95
CA VAL A 212 5.86 -10.38 22.77
C VAL A 212 5.61 -9.98 24.21
N LYS A 213 5.37 -10.96 25.10
CA LYS A 213 5.15 -10.74 26.54
C LYS A 213 4.13 -9.62 26.83
N ASP A 214 2.95 -9.75 26.23
CA ASP A 214 1.82 -8.79 26.36
C ASP A 214 2.09 -7.37 25.85
N SER A 215 3.19 -7.16 25.11
CA SER A 215 3.50 -5.91 24.44
C SER A 215 3.49 -6.07 22.93
N GLU A 216 2.99 -5.06 22.22
CA GLU A 216 3.05 -5.02 20.76
C GLU A 216 4.39 -4.46 20.30
N ILE A 217 5.15 -5.27 19.57
CA ILE A 217 6.34 -4.83 18.83
C ILE A 217 5.91 -4.56 17.40
N VAL A 218 6.04 -3.30 16.99
CA VAL A 218 5.74 -2.85 15.63
C VAL A 218 7.04 -2.78 14.83
N SER A 219 7.09 -3.48 13.71
CA SER A 219 8.17 -3.37 12.72
C SER A 219 7.60 -3.13 11.32
N TYR A 220 8.47 -2.77 10.38
CA TYR A 220 8.10 -2.49 9.00
C TYR A 220 8.99 -3.28 8.06
N ARG A 221 8.39 -3.85 7.02
CA ARG A 221 9.13 -4.52 5.93
C ARG A 221 8.80 -3.90 4.58
N HIS A 222 9.75 -3.96 3.66
CA HIS A 222 9.48 -3.64 2.26
C HIS A 222 8.52 -4.67 1.65
N VAL A 223 7.61 -4.22 0.80
CA VAL A 223 6.68 -5.08 0.07
C VAL A 223 6.62 -4.74 -1.40
N HIS A 224 6.22 -5.72 -2.21
CA HIS A 224 5.96 -5.48 -3.62
C HIS A 224 4.74 -4.55 -3.77
N PRO A 225 4.78 -3.49 -4.59
CA PRO A 225 3.64 -2.59 -4.82
C PRO A 225 2.36 -3.30 -5.28
N GLY A 226 2.46 -4.38 -6.08
CA GLY A 226 1.33 -5.23 -6.46
C GLY A 226 0.62 -5.98 -5.31
N PHE A 227 1.14 -5.92 -4.08
CA PHE A 227 0.46 -6.44 -2.88
C PHE A 227 -0.51 -5.43 -2.25
N ILE A 228 -0.49 -4.17 -2.69
CA ILE A 228 -1.44 -3.13 -2.26
C ILE A 228 -2.68 -3.23 -3.14
N ARG A 229 -3.85 -3.38 -2.52
CA ARG A 229 -5.11 -3.63 -3.22
C ARG A 229 -6.25 -2.81 -2.64
N PRO A 230 -7.33 -2.58 -3.42
CA PRO A 230 -8.55 -2.01 -2.88
C PRO A 230 -9.05 -2.76 -1.63
N GLY A 231 -9.44 -2.02 -0.60
CA GLY A 231 -9.85 -2.54 0.72
C GLY A 231 -8.73 -2.58 1.77
N HIS A 232 -7.45 -2.44 1.41
CA HIS A 232 -6.38 -2.32 2.41
C HIS A 232 -6.45 -0.99 3.13
N LEU A 233 -6.28 -1.03 4.45
CA LEU A 233 -6.04 0.17 5.26
C LEU A 233 -4.55 0.50 5.16
N VAL A 234 -4.25 1.70 4.70
CA VAL A 234 -2.87 2.17 4.46
C VAL A 234 -2.60 3.48 5.17
N GLU A 235 -1.33 3.70 5.52
CA GLU A 235 -0.77 5.04 5.69
C GLU A 235 -0.12 5.45 4.38
N VAL A 236 -0.43 6.66 3.92
CA VAL A 236 0.23 7.27 2.76
C VAL A 236 1.06 8.45 3.25
N GLN A 237 2.27 8.57 2.72
CA GLN A 237 3.11 9.74 2.88
C GLN A 237 3.11 10.52 1.57
N LEU A 238 2.92 11.83 1.66
CA LEU A 238 2.86 12.73 0.53
C LEU A 238 3.64 14.03 0.75
N GLY A 239 4.22 14.54 -0.33
CA GLY A 239 4.65 15.92 -0.46
C GLY A 239 3.58 16.77 -1.13
N LEU A 240 3.69 18.08 -0.96
CA LEU A 240 2.83 19.05 -1.62
C LEU A 240 3.70 20.05 -2.38
N CYS A 241 3.36 20.33 -3.63
CA CYS A 241 4.08 21.31 -4.44
C CYS A 241 3.18 21.95 -5.49
N ALA A 242 3.57 23.10 -6.02
CA ALA A 242 3.01 23.66 -7.24
C ALA A 242 4.06 23.63 -8.35
N VAL A 243 3.67 23.21 -9.55
CA VAL A 243 4.56 23.15 -10.72
C VAL A 243 3.98 23.98 -11.85
N LEU A 244 4.83 24.74 -12.53
CA LEU A 244 4.47 25.47 -13.73
C LEU A 244 4.12 24.47 -14.84
N ALA A 245 2.87 24.51 -15.25
CA ALA A 245 2.34 23.83 -16.41
C ALA A 245 2.27 24.81 -17.61
N GLY A 246 1.90 24.27 -18.77
CA GLY A 246 1.77 25.06 -19.99
C GLY A 246 0.86 26.29 -19.84
N ARG A 247 1.16 27.34 -20.61
CA ARG A 247 0.43 28.62 -20.64
C ARG A 247 0.49 29.43 -19.34
N GLY A 248 1.58 29.33 -18.58
CA GLY A 248 1.81 30.17 -17.39
C GLY A 248 0.95 29.79 -16.18
N LYS A 249 0.31 28.62 -16.19
CA LYS A 249 -0.53 28.14 -15.09
C LYS A 249 0.26 27.22 -14.19
N HIS A 250 0.09 27.33 -12.89
CA HIS A 250 0.65 26.39 -11.93
C HIS A 250 -0.38 25.31 -11.59
N VAL A 251 0.06 24.06 -11.50
CA VAL A 251 -0.77 22.95 -11.01
C VAL A 251 -0.32 22.58 -9.61
N PHE A 252 -1.26 22.56 -8.67
CA PHE A 252 -1.03 22.11 -7.30
C PHE A 252 -1.12 20.57 -7.24
N LEU A 253 -0.09 19.92 -6.73
CA LEU A 253 0.10 18.46 -6.78
C LEU A 253 0.27 17.86 -5.39
N THR A 254 -0.35 16.69 -5.22
CA THR A 254 -0.15 15.76 -4.10
C THR A 254 0.81 14.66 -4.54
N LYS A 255 2.08 14.78 -4.14
CA LYS A 255 3.16 13.88 -4.56
C LYS A 255 3.24 12.66 -3.66
N LEU A 256 3.09 11.47 -4.22
CA LEU A 256 3.20 10.23 -3.47
C LEU A 256 4.67 9.95 -3.09
N ARG A 257 4.96 9.71 -1.81
CA ARG A 257 6.30 9.39 -1.30
C ARG A 257 6.40 7.97 -0.75
N ALA A 258 5.40 7.53 0.00
CA ALA A 258 5.35 6.16 0.49
C ALA A 258 3.93 5.65 0.71
N ILE A 259 3.76 4.33 0.66
CA ILE A 259 2.55 3.63 1.09
C ILE A 259 2.95 2.53 2.07
N CYS A 260 2.30 2.49 3.23
CA CYS A 260 2.46 1.44 4.22
C CYS A 260 1.13 0.74 4.49
N ILE A 261 1.06 -0.58 4.29
CA ILE A 261 -0.12 -1.38 4.65
C ILE A 261 -0.17 -1.51 6.18
N LEU A 262 -1.25 -1.02 6.79
CA LEU A 262 -1.48 -1.07 8.23
C LEU A 262 -2.38 -2.23 8.64
N SER A 263 -3.35 -2.59 7.79
CA SER A 263 -4.28 -3.70 8.03
C SER A 263 -4.89 -4.23 6.74
N ARG A 264 -5.07 -5.56 6.69
CA ARG A 264 -5.76 -6.29 5.61
C ARG A 264 -7.15 -6.78 6.03
N LYS A 265 -7.73 -6.18 7.07
CA LYS A 265 -8.97 -6.69 7.69
C LYS A 265 -10.13 -6.86 6.71
N VAL A 266 -10.36 -5.92 5.80
CA VAL A 266 -11.44 -6.01 4.80
C VAL A 266 -11.25 -7.23 3.90
N GLU A 267 -10.03 -7.48 3.43
CA GLU A 267 -9.69 -8.68 2.64
C GLU A 267 -9.91 -9.96 3.46
N ASN A 268 -9.48 -9.98 4.72
CA ASN A 268 -9.67 -11.13 5.61
C ASN A 268 -11.16 -11.41 5.88
N ASP A 269 -11.94 -10.38 6.20
CA ASP A 269 -13.38 -10.50 6.45
C ASP A 269 -14.11 -10.99 5.19
N PHE A 270 -13.75 -10.46 4.01
CA PHE A 270 -14.28 -10.92 2.72
C PHE A 270 -13.97 -12.40 2.46
N ASN A 271 -12.72 -12.81 2.65
CA ASN A 271 -12.27 -14.19 2.45
C ASN A 271 -12.97 -15.14 3.43
N ASN A 272 -13.11 -14.73 4.69
CA ASN A 272 -13.81 -15.51 5.72
C ASN A 272 -15.30 -15.68 5.39
N ALA A 273 -15.97 -14.63 4.93
CA ALA A 273 -17.37 -14.70 4.50
C ALA A 273 -17.54 -15.60 3.25
N ALA A 274 -16.58 -15.60 2.33
CA ALA A 274 -16.57 -16.54 1.20
C ALA A 274 -16.41 -17.99 1.66
N LEU A 275 -15.49 -18.26 2.59
CA LEU A 275 -15.28 -19.61 3.16
C LEU A 275 -16.50 -20.10 3.94
N GLN A 276 -17.18 -19.24 4.70
CA GLN A 276 -18.40 -19.62 5.42
C GLN A 276 -19.52 -20.03 4.45
N ARG A 277 -19.70 -19.31 3.33
CA ARG A 277 -20.68 -19.69 2.30
C ARG A 277 -20.39 -21.07 1.69
N LEU A 278 -19.10 -21.40 1.49
CA LEU A 278 -18.69 -22.72 1.00
C LEU A 278 -18.92 -23.84 2.02
N LYS A 279 -18.83 -23.55 3.33
CA LYS A 279 -19.10 -24.54 4.39
C LYS A 279 -20.59 -24.84 4.57
N VAL A 280 -21.46 -23.87 4.29
CA VAL A 280 -22.93 -24.02 4.40
C VAL A 280 -23.51 -24.76 3.19
N ALA A 281 -22.88 -24.65 2.01
CA ALA A 281 -23.13 -25.58 0.93
C ALA A 281 -22.61 -26.95 1.38
N SER A 282 -23.50 -27.89 1.70
CA SER A 282 -23.16 -29.28 2.04
C SER A 282 -22.22 -29.85 0.98
N MET A 283 -20.92 -29.83 1.26
CA MET A 283 -19.94 -30.49 0.42
C MET A 283 -19.84 -31.92 0.93
N GLU A 284 -20.22 -32.88 0.08
CA GLU A 284 -19.76 -34.26 0.26
C GLU A 284 -18.23 -34.24 0.47
N PRO A 285 -17.68 -35.04 1.39
CA PRO A 285 -16.25 -35.03 1.67
C PRO A 285 -15.48 -35.24 0.36
N LEU A 286 -14.79 -34.19 -0.08
CA LEU A 286 -13.97 -34.23 -1.29
C LEU A 286 -12.99 -35.38 -1.15
N LYS A 287 -13.06 -36.36 -2.06
CA LYS A 287 -12.08 -37.45 -2.16
C LYS A 287 -10.70 -36.81 -2.23
N LYS A 288 -9.84 -37.12 -1.25
CA LYS A 288 -8.46 -36.62 -1.21
C LYS A 288 -7.73 -37.15 -2.45
N VAL A 289 -7.52 -36.28 -3.44
CA VAL A 289 -6.67 -36.59 -4.59
C VAL A 289 -5.23 -36.32 -4.18
N LYS A 290 -4.47 -37.37 -3.87
CA LYS A 290 -3.02 -37.28 -3.67
C LYS A 290 -2.38 -37.06 -5.05
N ARG A 291 -1.63 -35.97 -5.22
CA ARG A 291 -0.82 -35.74 -6.43
C ARG A 291 0.50 -36.47 -6.23
N LYS A 292 0.85 -37.42 -7.10
CA LYS A 292 2.23 -37.91 -7.22
C LYS A 292 3.01 -36.85 -8.00
N THR A 293 3.97 -36.21 -7.34
CA THR A 293 4.98 -35.37 -8.01
C THR A 293 6.20 -36.25 -8.30
N GLY A 294 6.56 -36.40 -9.58
CA GLY A 294 7.61 -37.35 -10.04
C GLY A 294 9.06 -37.00 -9.68
N TYR A 295 9.26 -36.22 -8.62
CA TYR A 295 10.57 -35.82 -8.09
C TYR A 295 10.74 -36.18 -6.60
N GLU A 296 9.73 -36.79 -5.97
CA GLU A 296 9.93 -37.43 -4.67
C GLU A 296 10.71 -38.71 -4.94
N SER A 297 11.94 -38.81 -4.41
CA SER A 297 12.80 -39.97 -4.63
C SER A 297 12.14 -41.25 -4.11
N ASP A 298 12.29 -42.34 -4.86
CA ASP A 298 11.73 -43.66 -4.57
C ASP A 298 12.23 -44.30 -3.25
N GLU A 299 13.11 -43.61 -2.51
CA GLU A 299 13.66 -44.07 -1.24
C GLU A 299 12.56 -44.23 -0.15
N ALA A 300 11.51 -43.42 -0.19
CA ALA A 300 10.41 -43.49 0.76
C ALA A 300 9.43 -44.67 0.48
N GLU A 301 9.35 -45.16 -0.76
CA GLU A 301 8.49 -46.31 -1.10
C GLU A 301 9.08 -47.62 -0.58
N VAL A 302 10.41 -47.76 -0.58
CA VAL A 302 11.11 -48.95 -0.04
C VAL A 302 10.91 -49.08 1.48
N GLU A 303 11.02 -47.97 2.21
CA GLU A 303 10.86 -47.97 3.68
C GLU A 303 9.41 -48.30 4.12
N GLU A 304 8.41 -47.84 3.36
CA GLU A 304 7.00 -48.10 3.69
C GLU A 304 6.60 -49.56 3.41
N GLU A 305 7.17 -50.17 2.36
CA GLU A 305 6.97 -51.57 2.01
C GLU A 305 7.62 -52.51 3.03
N GLU A 306 8.85 -52.22 3.46
CA GLU A 306 9.52 -52.96 4.53
C GLU A 306 8.77 -52.87 5.86
N ARG A 307 8.22 -51.69 6.19
CA ARG A 307 7.40 -51.49 7.40
C ARG A 307 6.09 -52.28 7.33
N ARG A 308 5.45 -52.36 6.17
CA ARG A 308 4.25 -53.19 5.93
C ARG A 308 4.55 -54.69 6.00
N ALA A 309 5.70 -55.13 5.50
CA ALA A 309 6.13 -56.53 5.58
C ALA A 309 6.36 -56.97 7.03
N ARG A 310 7.01 -56.13 7.86
CA ARG A 310 7.25 -56.41 9.28
C ARG A 310 5.96 -56.54 10.11
N LEU A 311 4.95 -55.71 9.81
CA LEU A 311 3.64 -55.77 10.51
C LEU A 311 2.81 -57.01 10.16
N LYS A 312 3.01 -57.61 8.97
CA LYS A 312 2.32 -58.86 8.58
C LYS A 312 2.91 -60.10 9.26
N LEU A 313 4.21 -60.10 9.54
CA LEU A 313 4.90 -61.23 10.17
C LEU A 313 4.61 -61.35 11.67
N SER A 314 4.28 -60.25 12.37
CA SER A 314 3.92 -60.29 13.79
C SER A 314 2.49 -60.75 14.09
N GLY A 315 1.66 -60.94 13.06
CA GLY A 315 0.25 -61.36 13.20
C GLY A 315 0.02 -62.87 13.07
N MET A 316 1.07 -63.66 12.85
CA MET A 316 0.98 -65.11 12.68
C MET A 316 1.77 -65.83 13.79
N GLY A 317 1.22 -65.81 15.00
CA GLY A 317 1.71 -66.57 16.16
C GLY A 317 0.59 -67.44 16.74
N LEU A 318 0.56 -68.69 16.26
CA LEU A 318 0.17 -69.97 16.88
C LEU A 318 -0.87 -69.92 18.03
N GLY A 319 -2.03 -70.56 17.78
CA GLY A 319 -3.06 -70.81 18.77
C GLY A 319 -2.70 -71.98 19.70
N ASP A 320 -2.88 -71.74 21.00
CA ASP A 320 -2.87 -72.77 22.03
C ASP A 320 -4.31 -73.24 22.26
N ASP A 321 -4.51 -74.56 22.16
CA ASP A 321 -5.75 -75.28 22.48
C ASP A 321 -6.04 -75.21 24.00
N GLU A 322 -7.22 -74.72 24.37
CA GLU A 322 -7.78 -74.88 25.73
C GLU A 322 -8.67 -76.15 25.81
N PRO A 323 -8.65 -76.88 26.95
CA PRO A 323 -9.39 -78.12 27.11
C PRO A 323 -10.86 -77.89 27.51
N MET A 324 -11.74 -78.75 26.99
CA MET A 324 -13.16 -78.81 27.34
C MET A 324 -13.39 -79.21 28.81
N CYS A 325 -14.22 -78.46 29.52
CA CYS A 325 -14.89 -78.91 30.74
C CYS A 325 -16.41 -78.81 30.54
N SER A 326 -17.07 -79.96 30.42
CA SER A 326 -18.51 -80.13 30.44
C SER A 326 -19.02 -80.27 31.88
N GLN A 327 -20.13 -79.60 32.18
CA GLN A 327 -20.85 -79.68 33.45
C GLN A 327 -21.53 -81.05 33.66
N ALA A 328 -21.42 -81.58 34.89
CA ALA A 328 -22.55 -82.05 35.71
C ALA A 328 -22.06 -82.19 37.16
#